data_AF-A0A4R8IEA4-F1
#
_entry.id   AF-A0A4R8IEA4-F1
#
_cell.length_a   1.000
_cell.length_b   1.000
_cell.length_c   1.000
_cell.angle_alpha   90.00
_cell.angle_beta   90.00
_cell.angle_gamma   90.00
#
_symmetry.space_group_name_H-M   'P 1'
#
loop_
_entity.id
_entity.type
_entity.pdbx_description
1 polymer ?
#
loop_
_entity_poly.entity_id
_entity_poly.type
_entity_poly.pdbx_seq_one_letter_code
_entity_poly.pdbx_strand_id
1 'polypeptide(L)' 'MIGNELFQKLSHRDYSGSDLDNYAQLLSTIFFHLSNSNEIENFFSLLVKANSENKMIAIHDPENIKDEYFYSDLILV' A
#
# COMPACT_ATOMS: atom_id res chain seq x y z
N MET A 1 -7.35 11.12 -10.52
CA MET A 1 -6.28 10.13 -10.75
C MET A 1 -6.88 8.75 -10.57
N ILE A 2 -6.56 7.83 -11.47
CA ILE A 2 -6.96 6.42 -11.34
C ILE A 2 -6.01 5.76 -10.32
N GLY A 3 -6.51 4.85 -9.48
CA GLY A 3 -5.71 4.31 -8.36
C GLY A 3 -4.39 3.63 -8.79
N ASN A 4 -4.35 3.02 -9.97
CA ASN A 4 -3.11 2.47 -10.56
C ASN A 4 -2.06 3.56 -10.88
N GLU A 5 -2.47 4.70 -11.43
CA GLU A 5 -1.53 5.81 -11.71
C GLU A 5 -0.95 6.38 -10.41
N LEU A 6 -1.80 6.48 -9.39
CA LEU A 6 -1.39 6.94 -8.06
C LEU A 6 -0.41 5.94 -7.42
N PHE A 7 -0.67 4.64 -7.56
CA PHE A 7 0.24 3.60 -7.12
C PHE A 7 1.60 3.72 -7.81
N GLN A 8 1.65 3.76 -9.15
CA GLN A 8 2.91 3.89 -9.90
C GLN A 8 3.75 5.10 -9.49
N LYS A 9 3.09 6.21 -9.15
CA LYS A 9 3.76 7.42 -8.66
C LYS A 9 4.32 7.23 -7.25
N LEU A 10 3.56 6.62 -6.34
CA LEU A 10 3.90 6.52 -4.91
C LEU A 10 4.79 5.32 -4.59
N SER A 11 4.76 4.26 -5.40
CA SER A 11 5.54 3.05 -5.19
C SER A 11 6.95 3.14 -5.79
N HIS A 12 7.34 4.29 -6.35
CA HIS A 12 8.67 4.48 -6.90
C HIS A 12 9.67 4.76 -5.78
N ARG A 13 10.63 3.84 -5.64
CA ARG A 13 11.69 3.93 -4.64
C ARG A 13 12.84 4.82 -5.11
N ASP A 14 13.35 5.62 -4.20
CA ASP A 14 14.56 6.41 -4.39
C ASP A 14 15.77 5.83 -3.62
N TYR A 15 15.56 4.78 -2.82
CA TYR A 15 16.55 4.08 -2.01
C TYR A 15 17.26 4.97 -0.97
N SER A 16 16.63 6.08 -0.58
CA SER A 16 17.14 7.00 0.44
C SER A 16 16.99 6.47 1.86
N GLY A 17 16.09 5.50 2.09
CA GLY A 17 15.68 5.08 3.42
C GLY A 17 14.81 6.10 4.17
N SER A 18 14.33 7.15 3.48
CA SER A 18 13.37 8.11 4.04
C SER A 18 12.00 7.47 4.27
N ASP A 19 11.13 8.14 5.02
CA ASP A 19 9.76 7.67 5.24
C ASP A 19 8.98 7.48 3.93
N LEU A 20 9.25 8.32 2.93
CA LEU A 20 8.64 8.19 1.60
C LEU A 20 9.19 6.97 0.83
N ASP A 21 10.48 6.67 0.93
CA ASP A 21 11.06 5.45 0.34
C ASP A 21 10.52 4.19 1.02
N ASN A 22 10.42 4.20 2.35
CA ASN A 22 9.85 3.11 3.13
C ASN A 22 8.38 2.89 2.78
N TYR A 23 7.63 3.97 2.58
CA TYR A 23 6.24 3.91 2.12
C TYR A 23 6.14 3.36 0.70
N ALA A 24 7.01 3.78 -0.21
CA ALA A 24 7.07 3.24 -1.58
C ALA A 24 7.35 1.73 -1.59
N GLN A 25 8.27 1.28 -0.73
CA GLN A 25 8.54 -0.13 -0.51
C GLN A 25 7.31 -0.87 0.03
N LEU A 26 6.65 -0.33 1.05
CA LEU A 26 5.43 -0.91 1.64
C LEU A 26 4.33 -1.10 0.61
N LEU A 27 4.05 -0.07 -0.20
CA LEU A 27 3.04 -0.15 -1.26
C LEU A 27 3.37 -1.26 -2.27
N SER A 28 4.64 -1.42 -2.61
CA SER A 28 5.09 -2.50 -3.51
C SER A 28 4.87 -3.89 -2.90
N THR A 29 5.14 -4.06 -1.60
CA THR A 29 4.86 -5.29 -0.86
C THR A 29 3.36 -5.60 -0.86
N ILE A 30 2.52 -4.63 -0.49
CA ILE A 30 1.06 -4.79 -0.48
C ILE A 30 0.55 -5.18 -1.87
N PHE A 31 1.00 -4.49 -2.92
CA PHE A 31 0.63 -4.79 -4.31
C PHE A 31 0.93 -6.24 -4.67
N PHE A 32 2.11 -6.76 -4.30
CA PHE A 32 2.50 -8.13 -4.58
C PHE A 32 1.54 -9.14 -3.94
N HIS A 33 1.23 -8.98 -2.64
CA HIS A 33 0.32 -9.91 -1.95
C HIS A 33 -1.11 -9.84 -2.48
N LEU A 34 -1.65 -8.63 -2.69
CA LEU A 34 -3.02 -8.46 -3.15
C LEU A 34 -3.24 -8.82 -4.62
N SER A 35 -2.19 -8.76 -5.44
CA SER A 35 -2.25 -9.26 -6.82
C SER A 35 -2.44 -10.78 -6.87
N ASN A 36 -1.83 -11.52 -5.93
CA ASN A 36 -2.00 -12.97 -5.83
C ASN A 36 -3.40 -13.36 -5.34
N SER A 37 -4.04 -12.50 -4.53
CA SER A 37 -5.37 -12.71 -3.95
C SER A 37 -6.53 -12.09 -4.75
N ASN A 38 -6.26 -11.49 -5.92
CA ASN A 38 -7.25 -10.80 -6.76
C ASN A 38 -7.98 -9.63 -6.05
N GLU A 39 -7.30 -8.97 -5.11
CA GLU A 39 -7.84 -7.85 -4.29
C GLU A 39 -7.32 -6.48 -4.75
N ILE A 40 -6.67 -6.43 -5.90
CA ILE A 40 -5.93 -5.25 -6.34
C ILE A 40 -6.82 -4.02 -6.60
N GLU A 41 -8.04 -4.22 -7.09
CA GLU A 41 -8.99 -3.12 -7.32
C GLU A 41 -9.45 -2.47 -6.01
N ASN A 42 -9.59 -3.26 -4.94
CA ASN A 42 -9.90 -2.75 -3.61
C ASN A 42 -8.73 -1.92 -3.07
N PHE A 43 -7.50 -2.38 -3.28
CA PHE A 43 -6.29 -1.63 -2.92
C PHE A 43 -6.19 -0.28 -3.65
N PHE A 44 -6.42 -0.25 -4.96
CA PHE A 44 -6.42 1.00 -5.72
C PHE A 44 -7.50 1.98 -5.23
N SER A 45 -8.68 1.46 -4.90
CA SER A 45 -9.76 2.27 -4.31
C SER A 45 -9.37 2.83 -2.94
N LEU A 46 -8.71 2.03 -2.09
CA LEU A 46 -8.20 2.46 -0.79
C LEU A 46 -7.10 3.51 -0.93
N LEU A 47 -6.20 3.37 -1.91
CA LEU A 47 -5.12 4.33 -2.15
C LEU A 47 -5.65 5.70 -2.58
N VAL A 48 -6.67 5.72 -3.45
CA VAL A 48 -7.38 6.96 -3.83
C VAL A 48 -8.01 7.60 -2.60
N LYS A 49 -8.68 6.80 -1.75
CA LYS A 49 -9.28 7.28 -0.50
C LYS A 49 -8.24 7.87 0.44
N ALA A 50 -7.14 7.15 0.69
CA ALA A 50 -6.02 7.59 1.53
C ALA A 50 -5.49 8.96 1.07
N ASN A 51 -5.22 9.09 -0.23
CA ASN A 51 -4.74 10.35 -0.82
C ASN A 51 -5.78 11.48 -0.70
N SER A 52 -7.07 11.20 -0.84
CA SER A 52 -8.13 12.21 -0.65
C SER A 52 -8.30 12.66 0.81
N GLU A 53 -7.99 11.79 1.76
CA GLU A 53 -8.03 12.06 3.20
C GLU A 53 -6.69 12.57 3.75
N ASN A 54 -5.67 12.71 2.89
CA ASN A 54 -4.30 13.05 3.27
C ASN A 54 -3.71 12.08 4.32
N LYS A 55 -4.03 10.79 4.17
CA LYS A 55 -3.60 9.67 5.00
C LYS A 55 -2.69 8.72 4.23
N MET A 56 -2.00 7.85 4.96
CA MET A 56 -1.22 6.75 4.39
C MET A 56 -1.91 5.40 4.62
N ILE A 57 -1.52 4.40 3.82
CA ILE A 57 -1.89 3.01 4.08
C ILE A 57 -0.83 2.38 4.99
N ALA A 58 -1.27 1.69 6.03
CA ALA A 58 -0.42 0.84 6.85
C ALA A 58 -1.02 -0.58 6.94
N ILE A 59 -0.19 -1.54 7.34
CA ILE A 59 -0.62 -2.91 7.62
C ILE A 59 -0.91 -3.02 9.12
N HIS A 60 -2.08 -3.52 9.46
CA HIS A 60 -2.44 -3.93 10.80
C HIS A 60 -1.90 -5.33 11.09
N ASP A 61 -0.59 -5.39 11.35
CA ASP A 61 0.10 -6.58 11.85
C ASP A 61 1.02 -6.21 13.02
N PRO A 62 0.48 -6.10 14.24
CA PRO A 62 1.25 -5.68 15.40
C PRO A 62 2.32 -6.70 15.82
N GLU A 63 2.18 -7.96 15.41
CA GLU A 63 3.11 -9.04 15.77
C GLU A 63 4.10 -9.36 14.63
N ASN A 64 3.89 -8.82 13.42
CA ASN A 64 4.72 -9.04 12.23
C ASN A 64 4.95 -10.54 11.94
N ILE A 65 3.88 -11.32 12.08
CA ILE A 65 3.90 -12.79 11.98
C ILE A 65 3.33 -13.31 10.66
N LYS A 66 2.79 -12.42 9.81
CA LYS A 66 2.12 -12.83 8.58
C LYS A 66 3.11 -12.95 7.42
N ASP A 67 3.08 -14.12 6.77
CA ASP A 67 3.78 -14.34 5.50
C ASP A 67 3.01 -13.75 4.30
N GLU A 68 1.70 -13.50 4.47
CA GLU A 68 0.83 -12.95 3.43
C GLU A 68 -0.10 -11.86 3.99
N TYR A 69 -0.39 -10.85 3.17
CA TYR A 69 -1.30 -9.76 3.51
C TYR A 69 -2.54 -9.75 2.63
N PHE A 70 -3.69 -9.47 3.25
CA PHE A 70 -4.98 -9.33 2.60
C PHE A 70 -5.50 -7.90 2.72
N TYR A 71 -6.49 -7.54 1.92
CA TYR A 71 -7.08 -6.21 1.95
C TYR A 71 -7.61 -5.84 3.34
N SER A 72 -8.15 -6.82 4.07
CA SER A 72 -8.65 -6.68 5.44
C SER A 72 -7.58 -6.29 6.46
N ASP A 73 -6.31 -6.47 6.13
CA ASP A 73 -5.19 -6.09 6.99
C ASP A 73 -4.80 -4.62 6.80
N LEU A 74 -5.33 -3.93 5.79
CA LEU A 74 -4.95 -2.57 5.48
C LEU A 74 -5.78 -1.55 6.28
N ILE A 75 -5.08 -0.58 6.87
CA ILE A 75 -5.67 0.54 7.61
C ILE A 75 -5.17 1.87 7.06
N LEU A 76 -5.97 2.93 7.28
CA LEU A 76 -5.56 4.30 7.00
C LEU A 76 -5.00 4.94 8.27
N VAL A 77 -3.82 5.55 8.17
CA VAL A 77 -3.12 6.24 9.26
C VAL A 77 -2.88 7.70 8.93
#